data_AF-A0A8B9MLJ2-F1
#
_entry.id   AF-A0A8B9MLJ2-F1
#
_cell.length_a   1.000
_cell.length_b   1.000
_cell.length_c   1.000
_cell.angle_alpha   90.00
_cell.angle_beta   90.00
_cell.angle_gamma   90.00
#
_symmetry.space_group_name_H-M   'P 1'
#
loop_
_entity.id
_entity.type
_entity.pdbx_description
1 polymer ?
#
loop_
_entity_poly.entity_id
_entity_poly.type
_entity_poly.pdbx_seq_one_letter_code
_entity_poly.pdbx_strand_id
1 'polypeptide(L)'
;MDDEPERTKRWEGGYERTWEVLKEDESGSLKATIDDILFKAKRKRLYEHHGQVRLGMMRHLYVVVDGSRTMDDQDLKPNRLTCTLKLLEYFVEEYFDQNPISQIGLIVTKSKRAEKMTELS
;
A
#
# COMPACT_ATOMS: atom_id res chain seq x y z
N MET A 1 46.33 -34.72 -12.26
CA MET A 1 45.58 -34.50 -11.02
C MET A 1 44.35 -33.75 -11.46
N ASP A 2 43.20 -34.42 -11.45
CA ASP A 2 41.93 -33.80 -11.84
C ASP A 2 41.51 -32.83 -10.75
N ASP A 3 41.57 -31.54 -11.03
CA ASP A 3 40.91 -30.52 -10.24
C ASP A 3 39.41 -30.58 -10.55
N GLU A 4 38.69 -31.47 -9.85
CA GLU A 4 37.24 -31.44 -9.82
C GLU A 4 36.79 -30.10 -9.20
N PRO A 5 35.93 -29.31 -9.87
CA PRO A 5 35.41 -28.08 -9.29
C PRO A 5 34.61 -28.43 -8.04
N GLU A 6 35.05 -27.90 -6.91
CA GLU A 6 34.44 -28.07 -5.59
C GLU A 6 32.93 -27.84 -5.70
N ARG A 7 32.15 -28.93 -5.64
CA ARG A 7 30.68 -28.89 -5.75
C ARG A 7 30.15 -28.09 -4.57
N THR A 8 29.92 -26.81 -4.83
CA THR A 8 29.24 -25.84 -3.97
C THR A 8 27.95 -26.49 -3.47
N LYS A 9 27.72 -26.49 -2.16
CA LYS A 9 26.64 -27.25 -1.51
C LYS A 9 25.30 -26.80 -2.09
N ARG A 10 24.32 -27.70 -2.20
CA ARG A 10 23.00 -27.45 -2.81
C ARG A 10 22.24 -26.22 -2.26
N TRP A 11 22.52 -25.78 -1.04
CA TRP A 11 21.94 -24.57 -0.43
C TRP A 11 22.69 -23.28 -0.80
N GLU A 12 23.92 -23.38 -1.32
CA GLU A 12 24.68 -22.26 -1.91
C GLU A 12 24.21 -21.98 -3.36
N GLY A 13 23.65 -22.97 -4.06
CA GLY A 13 23.08 -22.82 -5.41
C GLY A 13 21.59 -22.47 -5.47
N GLY A 14 20.91 -22.33 -4.32
CA GLY A 14 19.46 -22.10 -4.24
C GLY A 14 19.04 -20.66 -3.98
N TYR A 15 20.01 -19.75 -3.80
CA TYR A 15 19.72 -18.33 -3.91
C TYR A 15 19.86 -17.99 -5.39
N GLU A 16 18.80 -18.22 -6.18
CA GLU A 16 18.71 -17.59 -7.49
C GLU A 16 18.84 -16.09 -7.24
N ARG A 17 20.03 -15.59 -7.54
CA ARG A 17 20.39 -14.19 -7.39
C ARG A 17 19.53 -13.44 -8.40
N THR A 18 18.37 -12.95 -7.97
CA THR A 18 17.47 -12.18 -8.82
C THR A 18 18.16 -10.96 -9.44
N TRP A 19 19.26 -10.50 -8.85
CA TRP A 19 20.15 -9.49 -9.43
C TRP A 19 21.02 -9.98 -10.61
N GLU A 20 21.26 -11.28 -10.79
CA GLU A 20 21.96 -11.83 -11.97
C GLU A 20 21.07 -11.86 -13.22
N VAL A 21 19.73 -11.87 -13.05
CA VAL A 21 18.75 -11.77 -14.15
C VAL A 21 18.64 -10.33 -14.69
N LEU A 22 19.08 -9.37 -13.87
CA LEU A 22 19.18 -7.94 -14.19
C LEU A 22 20.39 -7.68 -15.12
N LYS A 23 20.33 -8.18 -16.35
CA LYS A 23 21.32 -7.87 -17.39
C LYS A 23 21.02 -6.55 -18.07
N GLU A 24 22.07 -5.78 -18.31
CA GLU A 24 22.09 -4.66 -19.25
C GLU A 24 21.89 -5.17 -20.68
N ASP A 25 21.14 -4.44 -21.49
CA ASP A 25 21.05 -4.65 -22.94
C ASP A 25 22.35 -4.21 -23.65
N GLU A 26 22.45 -4.45 -24.97
CA GLU A 26 23.63 -4.06 -25.78
C GLU A 26 23.91 -2.54 -25.78
N SER A 27 22.98 -1.72 -25.29
CA SER A 27 23.15 -0.28 -25.12
C SER A 27 23.63 0.13 -23.72
N GLY A 28 23.83 -0.83 -22.81
CA GLY A 28 24.22 -0.59 -21.42
C GLY A 28 23.05 -0.21 -20.50
N SER A 29 21.80 -0.44 -20.92
CA SER A 29 20.62 -0.08 -20.13
C SER A 29 20.06 -1.29 -19.38
N LEU A 30 19.91 -1.15 -18.06
CA LEU A 30 19.27 -2.15 -17.20
C LEU A 30 17.79 -2.32 -17.60
N LYS A 31 17.28 -3.56 -17.56
CA LYS A 31 15.85 -3.95 -17.75
C LYS A 31 14.78 -3.20 -16.92
N ALA A 32 15.14 -2.15 -16.18
CA ALA A 32 14.25 -1.26 -15.44
C ALA A 32 13.11 -0.68 -16.30
N THR A 33 13.30 -0.56 -17.62
CA THR A 33 12.31 0.04 -18.53
C THR A 33 11.01 -0.77 -18.63
N ILE A 34 11.06 -2.11 -18.54
CA ILE A 34 9.86 -2.94 -18.67
C ILE A 34 8.99 -2.84 -17.41
N ASP A 35 9.61 -2.85 -16.23
CA ASP A 35 8.90 -2.70 -14.96
C ASP A 35 8.27 -1.30 -14.83
N ASP A 36 8.97 -0.26 -15.29
CA ASP A 36 8.42 1.10 -15.34
C ASP A 36 7.21 1.22 -16.28
N ILE A 37 7.29 0.60 -17.46
CA ILE A 37 6.18 0.54 -18.42
C ILE A 37 5.00 -0.21 -17.81
N LEU A 38 5.24 -1.36 -17.17
CA LEU A 38 4.21 -2.17 -16.52
C LEU A 38 3.56 -1.41 -15.35
N PHE A 39 4.36 -0.72 -14.53
CA PHE A 39 3.90 0.08 -13.41
C PHE A 39 3.09 1.30 -13.89
N LYS A 40 3.53 1.97 -14.95
CA LYS A 40 2.79 3.06 -15.60
C LYS A 40 1.47 2.58 -16.19
N ALA A 41 1.44 1.40 -16.82
CA ALA A 41 0.21 0.80 -17.34
C ALA A 41 -0.78 0.42 -16.22
N LYS A 42 -0.30 -0.15 -15.12
CA LYS A 42 -1.13 -0.45 -13.92
C LYS A 42 -1.75 0.82 -13.34
N ARG A 43 -0.97 1.89 -13.17
CA ARG A 43 -1.47 3.20 -12.71
C ARG A 43 -2.55 3.75 -13.64
N LYS A 44 -2.30 3.72 -14.96
CA LYS A 44 -3.25 4.23 -15.96
C LYS A 44 -4.62 3.55 -15.87
N ARG A 45 -4.66 2.22 -15.69
CA ARG A 45 -5.91 1.47 -15.52
C ARG A 45 -6.71 1.87 -14.28
N LEU A 46 -6.04 2.21 -13.19
CA LEU A 46 -6.70 2.69 -11.97
C LEU A 46 -7.45 4.00 -12.22
N TYR A 47 -6.84 4.91 -12.98
CA TYR A 47 -7.45 6.20 -13.35
C TYR A 47 -8.51 6.10 -14.45
N GLU A 48 -8.55 5.03 -15.24
CA GLU A 48 -9.54 4.85 -16.30
C GLU A 48 -10.92 4.42 -15.78
N HIS A 49 -11.04 4.08 -14.50
CA HIS A 49 -12.30 3.67 -13.89
C HIS A 49 -13.21 4.90 -13.58
N HIS A 50 -13.90 5.41 -14.60
CA HIS A 50 -14.99 6.39 -14.48
C HIS A 50 -16.23 5.81 -15.19
N GLY A 51 -17.46 5.82 -14.67
CA GLY A 51 -18.00 6.34 -13.44
C GLY A 51 -19.38 5.69 -13.20
N GLN A 52 -19.80 5.63 -11.95
CA GLN A 52 -21.10 5.07 -11.57
C GLN A 52 -22.16 6.17 -11.73
N VAL A 53 -23.19 5.92 -12.56
CA VAL A 53 -24.24 6.90 -12.92
C VAL A 53 -25.15 7.31 -11.76
N ARG A 54 -24.97 6.72 -10.56
CA ARG A 54 -25.78 6.98 -9.38
C ARG A 54 -25.10 8.02 -8.49
N LEU A 55 -25.81 9.11 -8.24
CA LEU A 55 -25.40 10.21 -7.38
C LEU A 55 -25.48 9.79 -5.90
N GLY A 56 -24.34 9.41 -5.31
CA GLY A 56 -24.18 9.28 -3.86
C GLY A 56 -23.91 10.64 -3.21
N MET A 57 -24.88 11.55 -3.31
CA MET A 57 -24.74 12.97 -2.94
C MET A 57 -24.52 13.18 -1.43
N MET A 58 -25.39 12.62 -0.59
CA MET A 58 -25.23 12.67 0.87
C MET A 58 -24.70 11.33 1.36
N ARG A 59 -23.60 11.36 2.11
CA ARG A 59 -22.94 10.16 2.63
C ARG A 59 -22.76 10.29 4.14
N HIS A 60 -23.19 9.25 4.85
CA HIS A 60 -22.90 9.08 6.27
C HIS A 60 -21.80 8.03 6.40
N LEU A 61 -20.56 8.48 6.53
CA LEU A 61 -19.39 7.61 6.56
C LEU A 61 -18.99 7.34 8.02
N TYR A 62 -18.74 6.07 8.34
CA TYR A 62 -18.08 5.69 9.59
C TYR A 62 -16.70 5.14 9.29
N VAL A 63 -15.68 5.73 9.90
CA VAL A 63 -14.32 5.19 9.88
C VAL A 63 -14.08 4.44 11.18
N VAL A 64 -13.74 3.16 11.06
CA VAL A 64 -13.40 2.30 12.20
C VAL A 64 -11.92 2.02 12.18
N VAL A 65 -11.20 2.55 13.16
CA VAL A 65 -9.74 2.40 13.28
C VAL A 65 -9.43 1.23 14.22
N ASP A 66 -8.56 0.33 13.77
CA ASP A 66 -8.02 -0.72 14.62
C ASP A 66 -6.99 -0.13 15.60
N GLY A 67 -7.16 -0.43 16.88
CA GLY A 67 -6.25 -0.08 17.98
C GLY A 67 -5.57 -1.30 18.61
N SER A 68 -5.45 -2.39 17.86
CA SER A 68 -4.76 -3.62 18.26
C SER A 68 -3.24 -3.49 18.25
N ARG A 69 -2.54 -4.47 18.85
CA ARG A 69 -1.06 -4.54 18.86
C ARG A 69 -0.44 -4.64 17.47
N THR A 70 -1.21 -5.12 16.48
CA THR A 70 -0.77 -5.19 15.08
C THR A 70 -0.48 -3.81 14.49
N MET A 71 -0.99 -2.74 15.10
CA MET A 71 -0.77 -1.37 14.64
C MET A 71 0.56 -0.76 15.10
N ASP A 72 1.24 -1.40 16.05
CA ASP A 72 2.59 -1.00 16.52
C ASP A 72 3.71 -1.50 15.59
N ASP A 73 3.38 -2.37 14.64
CA ASP A 73 4.34 -2.95 13.70
C ASP A 73 4.90 -1.91 12.72
N GLN A 74 6.15 -2.11 12.28
CA GLN A 74 6.92 -1.14 11.49
C GLN A 74 7.05 -1.49 10.00
N ASP A 75 6.07 -2.21 9.45
CA ASP A 75 5.91 -2.41 8.00
C ASP A 75 5.83 -1.08 7.24
N LEU A 76 5.16 -0.11 7.85
CA LEU A 76 5.12 1.28 7.44
C LEU A 76 5.80 2.11 8.53
N LYS A 77 6.56 3.14 8.14
CA LYS A 77 7.34 3.95 9.09
C LYS A 77 6.51 5.11 9.65
N PRO A 78 6.61 5.42 10.97
CA PRO A 78 7.34 4.67 12.01
C PRO A 78 6.61 3.40 12.46
N ASN A 79 5.27 3.39 12.46
CA ASN A 79 4.44 2.20 12.62
C ASN A 79 3.15 2.34 11.80
N ARG A 80 2.37 1.26 11.71
CA ARG A 80 1.11 1.25 10.97
C ARG A 80 0.12 2.30 11.49
N LEU A 81 -0.01 2.48 12.81
CA LEU A 81 -0.95 3.45 13.40
C LEU A 81 -0.67 4.89 12.97
N THR A 82 0.59 5.33 13.12
CA THR A 82 1.00 6.68 12.75
C THR A 82 0.80 6.92 11.26
N CYS A 83 1.12 5.93 10.42
CA CYS A 83 0.91 6.03 8.98
C CYS A 83 -0.58 6.16 8.64
N THR A 84 -1.43 5.30 9.20
CA THR A 84 -2.89 5.32 8.99
C THR A 84 -3.49 6.65 9.46
N LEU A 85 -3.16 7.12 10.66
CA LEU A 85 -3.73 8.37 11.20
C LEU A 85 -3.33 9.58 10.35
N LYS A 86 -2.09 9.65 9.88
CA LYS A 86 -1.63 10.75 9.03
C LYS A 86 -2.32 10.77 7.66
N LEU A 87 -2.55 9.62 7.06
CA LEU A 87 -3.32 9.52 5.81
C LEU A 87 -4.81 9.77 6.06
N LEU A 88 -5.34 9.40 7.23
CA LEU A 88 -6.72 9.65 7.59
C LEU A 88 -7.00 11.16 7.77
N GLU A 89 -6.06 11.91 8.33
CA GLU A 89 -6.12 13.37 8.42
C GLU A 89 -6.30 14.00 7.03
N TYR A 90 -5.42 13.64 6.08
CA TYR A 90 -5.52 14.10 4.70
C TYR A 90 -6.82 13.63 4.02
N PHE A 91 -7.21 12.38 4.25
CA PHE A 91 -8.46 11.84 3.71
C PHE A 91 -9.67 12.63 4.19
N VAL A 92 -9.74 13.02 5.46
CA VAL A 92 -10.88 13.78 5.98
C VAL A 92 -10.98 15.14 5.28
N GLU A 93 -9.85 15.84 5.11
CA GLU A 93 -9.79 17.11 4.39
C GLU A 93 -10.26 16.96 2.93
N GLU A 94 -9.64 16.04 2.18
CA GLU A 94 -9.97 15.79 0.77
C GLU A 94 -11.42 15.29 0.60
N TYR A 95 -11.90 14.46 1.54
CA TYR A 95 -13.26 13.95 1.49
C TYR A 95 -14.30 15.06 1.62
N PHE A 96 -14.12 15.99 2.55
CA PHE A 96 -15.04 17.11 2.72
C PHE A 96 -14.94 18.14 1.59
N ASP A 97 -13.75 18.34 1.01
CA ASP A 97 -13.58 19.19 -0.18
C ASP A 97 -14.37 18.65 -1.38
N GLN A 98 -14.36 17.33 -1.58
CA GLN A 98 -15.14 16.68 -2.65
C GLN A 98 -16.62 16.43 -2.29
N ASN A 99 -16.96 16.33 -1.00
CA ASN A 99 -18.30 15.93 -0.52
C ASN A 99 -18.79 16.83 0.64
N PRO A 100 -19.06 18.13 0.42
CA PRO A 100 -19.30 19.12 1.47
C PRO A 100 -20.58 18.89 2.30
N ILE A 101 -21.53 18.09 1.80
CA ILE A 101 -22.81 17.77 2.48
C ILE A 101 -22.80 16.40 3.17
N SER A 102 -21.65 15.75 3.19
CA SER A 102 -21.49 14.45 3.86
C SER A 102 -21.17 14.63 5.34
N GLN A 103 -21.25 13.53 6.09
CA GLN A 103 -20.90 13.48 7.51
C GLN A 103 -19.93 12.34 7.77
N ILE A 104 -19.03 12.52 8.74
CA ILE A 104 -18.08 11.48 9.16
C ILE A 104 -18.20 11.22 10.67
N GLY A 105 -18.30 9.95 11.04
CA GLY A 105 -18.14 9.49 12.43
C GLY A 105 -16.86 8.67 12.59
N LEU A 106 -16.14 8.87 13.69
CA LEU A 106 -14.90 8.15 13.99
C LEU A 106 -15.11 7.18 15.15
N ILE A 107 -14.77 5.92 14.94
CA ILE A 107 -14.82 4.85 15.95
C ILE A 107 -13.43 4.22 16.06
N VAL A 108 -12.96 4.01 17.27
CA VAL A 108 -11.73 3.26 17.53
C VAL A 108 -12.09 1.95 18.20
N THR A 109 -11.53 0.86 17.69
CA THR A 109 -11.66 -0.47 18.30
C THR A 109 -10.40 -0.79 19.09
N LYS A 110 -10.51 -0.81 20.42
CA LYS A 110 -9.38 -1.03 21.32
C LYS A 110 -9.82 -1.87 22.51
N SER A 111 -8.94 -2.75 22.98
CA SER A 111 -9.21 -3.58 24.18
C SER A 111 -10.55 -4.34 24.12
N LYS A 112 -10.91 -4.86 22.94
CA LYS A 112 -12.17 -5.59 22.67
C LYS A 112 -13.44 -4.74 22.85
N ARG A 113 -13.33 -3.42 22.81
CA ARG A 113 -14.44 -2.47 22.83
C ARG A 113 -14.37 -1.54 21.63
N ALA A 114 -15.52 -1.01 21.24
CA ALA A 114 -15.63 0.04 20.24
C ALA A 114 -15.96 1.34 20.96
N GLU A 115 -15.12 2.34 20.79
CA GLU A 115 -15.27 3.66 21.39
C GLU A 115 -15.53 4.66 20.28
N LYS A 116 -16.67 5.34 20.37
CA LYS A 116 -17.01 6.41 19.43
C LYS A 116 -16.25 7.66 19.82
N MET A 117 -15.23 7.99 19.04
CA MET A 117 -14.35 9.13 19.30
C MET A 117 -15.00 10.44 18.88
N THR A 118 -15.71 10.41 17.75
CA THR A 118 -16.42 11.57 17.20
C THR A 118 -17.83 11.16 16.79
N GLU A 119 -18.79 12.01 17.11
CA GLU A 119 -20.16 11.90 16.62
C GLU A 119 -20.21 11.99 15.09
N LEU A 120 -21.30 11.52 14.49
CA LEU A 120 -21.50 11.67 13.05
C LEU A 120 -21.93 13.12 12.80
N SER A 121 -21.04 13.92 12.23
CA SER A 121 -21.26 15.33 11.93
C SER A 121 -20.77 15.72 10.55
#